data_AF-A0A972NDZ8-F1
#
_entry.id   AF-A0A972NDZ8-F1
#
_cell.length_a   1.000
_cell.length_b   1.000
_cell.length_c   1.000
_cell.angle_alpha   90.00
_cell.angle_beta   90.00
_cell.angle_gamma   90.00
#
_symmetry.space_group_name_H-M   'P 1'
#
loop_
_entity.id
_entity.type
_entity.pdbx_description
1 polymer ?
#
loop_
_entity_poly.entity_id
_entity_poly.type
_entity_poly.pdbx_seq_one_letter_code
_entity_poly.pdbx_strand_id
1 'polypeptide(L)'
;MGSAGALVAFSNDKNILIVLKACENAEKLLEDRNLKDFVKFSNELLEHIDEPTDVLDYYTHAKMLYRLIKERLGTEKVGFYVYDLEVSYPIKGNTPEELERAIESEALIDKPILAYSKCFEDVPILVIVDLDTYRTYEVRKP
;
A
#
# COMPACT_ATOMS: atom_id res chain seq x y z
N MET A 1 1.69 3.69 -23.45
CA MET A 1 1.98 2.64 -22.45
C MET A 1 1.73 3.27 -21.10
N GLY A 2 0.74 2.79 -20.35
CA GLY A 2 0.41 3.36 -19.04
C GLY A 2 1.49 2.96 -18.04
N SER A 3 2.00 3.92 -17.26
CA SER A 3 2.92 3.62 -16.16
C SER A 3 2.17 2.89 -15.06
N ALA A 4 2.75 1.82 -14.53
CA ALA A 4 2.36 1.26 -13.25
C ALA A 4 2.91 2.14 -12.10
N GLY A 5 2.34 2.03 -10.91
CA GLY A 5 2.80 2.76 -9.73
C GLY A 5 2.14 2.28 -8.46
N ALA A 6 2.70 2.64 -7.31
CA ALA A 6 2.16 2.27 -6.02
C ALA A 6 2.23 3.40 -4.98
N LEU A 7 1.22 3.43 -4.13
CA LEU A 7 1.25 4.13 -2.84
C LEU A 7 1.47 3.08 -1.75
N VAL A 8 2.37 3.38 -0.84
CA VAL A 8 2.74 2.52 0.28
C VAL A 8 2.54 3.33 1.55
N ALA A 9 1.80 2.81 2.51
CA ALA A 9 1.70 3.38 3.83
C ALA A 9 2.17 2.34 4.85
N PHE A 10 2.89 2.77 5.89
CA PHE A 10 3.36 1.88 6.93
C PHE A 10 3.26 2.53 8.31
N SER A 11 3.07 1.71 9.33
CA SER A 11 3.20 2.09 10.74
C SER A 11 4.10 1.08 11.43
N ASN A 12 5.18 1.58 12.03
CA ASN A 12 6.09 0.77 12.83
C ASN A 12 5.49 0.43 14.20
N ASP A 13 4.71 1.36 14.76
CA ASP A 13 4.03 1.17 16.05
C ASP A 13 3.03 0.00 15.96
N LYS A 14 2.23 -0.04 14.88
CA LYS A 14 1.27 -1.11 14.62
C LYS A 14 1.84 -2.29 13.85
N ASN A 15 3.09 -2.18 13.38
CA ASN A 15 3.79 -3.21 12.60
C ASN A 15 3.04 -3.65 11.32
N ILE A 16 2.42 -2.70 10.61
CA ILE A 16 1.56 -2.94 9.44
C ILE A 16 2.07 -2.18 8.22
N LEU A 17 2.00 -2.82 7.05
CA LEU A 17 2.25 -2.25 5.73
C LEU A 17 1.00 -2.35 4.85
N ILE A 18 0.60 -1.24 4.25
CA ILE A 18 -0.53 -1.14 3.31
C ILE A 18 0.01 -0.71 1.95
N VAL A 19 -0.28 -1.47 0.91
CA VAL A 19 0.18 -1.21 -0.45
C VAL A 19 -1.02 -1.11 -1.38
N LEU A 20 -1.14 0.03 -2.07
CA LEU A 20 -2.06 0.25 -3.17
C LEU A 20 -1.27 0.34 -4.48
N LYS A 21 -1.54 -0.56 -5.43
CA LYS A 21 -0.86 -0.64 -6.72
C LYS A 21 -1.86 -0.42 -7.86
N ALA A 22 -1.50 0.37 -8.86
CA ALA A 22 -2.27 0.52 -10.10
C ALA A 22 -1.41 0.10 -11.30
N CYS A 23 -1.97 -0.73 -12.19
CA CYS A 23 -1.29 -1.13 -13.43
C CYS A 23 -1.44 -0.10 -14.57
N GLU A 24 -2.44 0.78 -14.47
CA GLU A 24 -2.78 1.77 -15.49
C GLU A 24 -3.19 3.05 -14.79
N ASN A 25 -2.96 4.19 -15.45
CA ASN A 25 -3.24 5.52 -14.92
C ASN A 25 -2.55 5.78 -13.56
N ALA A 26 -1.37 5.20 -13.31
CA ALA A 26 -0.70 5.33 -12.01
C ALA A 26 -0.27 6.77 -11.71
N GLU A 27 -0.13 7.63 -12.71
CA GLU A 27 0.04 9.07 -12.52
C GLU A 27 -1.08 9.68 -11.68
N LYS A 28 -2.29 9.11 -11.72
CA LYS A 28 -3.41 9.56 -10.89
C LYS A 28 -3.22 9.22 -9.42
N LEU A 29 -2.49 8.15 -9.08
CA LEU A 29 -2.17 7.83 -7.68
C LEU A 29 -1.41 8.97 -7.02
N LEU A 30 -0.57 9.66 -7.79
CA LEU A 30 0.30 10.74 -7.33
C LEU A 30 -0.40 12.10 -7.23
N GLU A 31 -1.66 12.20 -7.66
CA GLU A 31 -2.45 13.42 -7.46
C GLU A 31 -2.70 13.62 -5.96
N ASP A 32 -2.45 14.84 -5.44
CA ASP A 32 -2.61 15.20 -4.02
C ASP A 32 -3.91 14.71 -3.37
N ARG A 33 -5.02 14.74 -4.11
CA ARG A 33 -6.33 14.28 -3.62
C ARG A 33 -6.35 12.77 -3.34
N ASN A 34 -5.70 11.98 -4.19
CA ASN A 34 -5.69 10.52 -4.07
C ASN A 34 -4.68 10.08 -3.02
N LEU A 35 -3.55 10.78 -2.91
CA LEU A 35 -2.59 10.60 -1.81
C LEU A 35 -3.24 10.88 -0.45
N LYS A 36 -3.91 12.03 -0.30
CA LYS A 36 -4.62 12.39 0.95
C LYS A 36 -5.67 11.37 1.33
N ASP A 37 -6.46 10.91 0.37
CA ASP A 37 -7.51 9.92 0.64
C ASP A 37 -6.93 8.55 0.99
N PHE A 38 -5.81 8.16 0.37
CA PHE A 38 -5.07 6.95 0.73
C PHE A 38 -4.51 7.03 2.16
N VAL A 39 -3.93 8.16 2.56
CA VAL A 39 -3.44 8.38 3.93
C VAL A 39 -4.59 8.36 4.94
N LYS A 40 -5.68 9.09 4.66
CA LYS A 40 -6.88 9.10 5.51
C LYS A 40 -7.42 7.69 5.72
N PHE A 41 -7.56 6.94 4.64
CA PHE A 41 -8.01 5.54 4.74
C PHE A 41 -7.04 4.69 5.55
N SER A 42 -5.73 4.83 5.32
CA SER A 42 -4.73 4.01 6.02
C SER A 42 -4.79 4.27 7.54
N ASN A 43 -4.97 5.53 7.95
CA ASN A 43 -5.20 5.88 9.35
C ASN A 43 -6.54 5.34 9.89
N GLU A 44 -7.64 5.49 9.14
CA GLU A 44 -8.93 4.92 9.53
C GLU A 44 -8.83 3.39 9.71
N LEU A 45 -8.09 2.70 8.85
CA LEU A 45 -7.83 1.28 8.98
C LEU A 45 -7.05 0.97 10.28
N LEU A 46 -5.98 1.72 10.56
CA LEU A 46 -5.15 1.51 11.76
C LEU A 46 -5.86 1.88 13.08
N GLU A 47 -6.78 2.85 13.07
CA GLU A 47 -7.60 3.19 14.25
C GLU A 47 -8.50 2.03 14.70
N HIS A 48 -8.78 1.10 13.79
CA HIS A 48 -9.67 -0.02 14.04
C HIS A 48 -8.93 -1.37 14.12
N ILE A 49 -7.60 -1.35 14.00
CA ILE A 49 -6.75 -2.54 14.10
C ILE A 49 -5.91 -2.41 15.36
N ASP A 50 -6.24 -3.21 16.37
CA ASP A 50 -5.46 -3.30 17.60
C ASP A 50 -4.36 -4.34 17.46
N GLU A 51 -4.67 -5.46 16.81
CA GLU A 51 -3.73 -6.52 16.44
C GLU A 51 -3.73 -6.73 14.91
N PRO A 52 -2.59 -7.05 14.26
CA PRO A 52 -2.55 -7.22 12.80
C PRO A 52 -3.57 -8.23 12.23
N THR A 53 -4.00 -9.21 13.03
CA THR A 53 -5.04 -10.19 12.68
C THR A 53 -6.45 -9.60 12.54
N ASP A 54 -6.73 -8.46 13.18
CA ASP A 54 -8.04 -7.79 13.17
C ASP A 54 -8.40 -7.25 11.77
N VAL A 55 -7.41 -7.12 10.88
CA VAL A 55 -7.63 -6.70 9.49
C VAL A 55 -8.62 -7.61 8.74
N LEU A 56 -8.74 -8.88 9.16
CA LEU A 56 -9.69 -9.85 8.58
C LEU A 56 -11.15 -9.49 8.92
N ASP A 57 -11.41 -8.95 10.11
CA ASP A 57 -12.74 -8.57 10.55
C ASP A 57 -13.22 -7.27 9.87
N TYR A 58 -12.28 -6.47 9.37
CA TYR A 58 -12.55 -5.22 8.64
C TYR A 58 -12.59 -5.39 7.10
N TYR A 59 -12.70 -6.62 6.60
CA TYR A 59 -12.80 -6.95 5.18
C TYR A 59 -13.82 -6.12 4.39
N THR A 60 -14.94 -5.75 5.03
CA THR A 60 -15.98 -4.92 4.40
C THR A 60 -15.50 -3.48 4.13
N HIS A 61 -14.73 -2.88 5.04
CA HIS A 61 -14.22 -1.51 4.90
C HIS A 61 -13.13 -1.44 3.83
N ALA A 62 -12.21 -2.41 3.81
CA ALA A 62 -11.17 -2.48 2.78
C ALA A 62 -11.77 -2.69 1.37
N LYS A 63 -12.85 -3.47 1.23
CA LYS A 63 -13.59 -3.62 -0.03
C LYS A 63 -14.24 -2.32 -0.51
N MET A 64 -14.80 -1.52 0.40
CA MET A 64 -15.40 -0.24 0.05
C MET A 64 -14.36 0.73 -0.49
N LEU A 65 -13.17 0.80 0.15
CA LEU A 65 -12.06 1.60 -0.36
C LEU A 65 -11.60 1.10 -1.72
N TYR A 66 -11.37 -0.20 -1.85
CA TYR A 66 -10.93 -0.81 -3.11
C TYR A 66 -11.85 -0.40 -4.27
N ARG A 67 -13.17 -0.40 -4.04
CA ARG A 67 -14.15 0.06 -5.02
C ARG A 67 -14.03 1.56 -5.31
N LEU A 68 -13.94 2.41 -4.29
CA LEU A 68 -13.85 3.86 -4.45
C LEU A 68 -12.58 4.28 -5.21
N ILE A 69 -11.46 3.62 -4.94
CA ILE A 69 -10.20 3.86 -5.64
C ILE A 69 -10.29 3.43 -7.10
N LYS A 70 -10.87 2.26 -7.40
CA LYS A 70 -11.10 1.82 -8.78
C LYS A 70 -11.93 2.82 -9.58
N GLU A 71 -13.04 3.28 -9.00
CA GLU A 71 -13.95 4.25 -9.63
C GLU A 71 -13.20 5.55 -9.97
N ARG A 72 -12.31 6.02 -9.09
CA ARG A 72 -11.53 7.24 -9.29
C ARG A 72 -10.38 7.10 -10.27
N LEU A 73 -9.64 6.00 -10.21
CA LEU A 73 -8.56 5.72 -11.14
C LEU A 73 -9.09 5.43 -12.55
N GLY A 74 -10.36 5.00 -12.65
CA GLY A 74 -11.01 4.63 -13.90
C GLY A 74 -10.42 3.35 -14.48
N THR A 75 -10.03 2.40 -13.61
CA THR A 75 -9.43 1.13 -14.02
C THR A 75 -9.89 -0.03 -13.14
N GLU A 76 -9.96 -1.21 -13.75
CA GLU A 76 -10.25 -2.48 -13.11
C GLU A 76 -8.97 -3.21 -12.64
N LYS A 77 -7.79 -2.66 -12.97
CA LYS A 77 -6.47 -3.24 -12.69
C LYS A 77 -5.78 -2.52 -11.53
N VAL A 78 -6.35 -2.70 -10.35
CA VAL A 78 -5.79 -2.19 -9.07
C VAL A 78 -5.52 -3.38 -8.17
N GLY A 79 -4.42 -3.33 -7.43
CA GLY A 79 -4.07 -4.26 -6.35
C GLY A 79 -4.07 -3.55 -5.01
N PHE A 80 -4.61 -4.19 -3.98
CA PHE A 80 -4.54 -3.71 -2.61
C PHE A 80 -4.06 -4.83 -1.69
N TYR A 81 -3.04 -4.54 -0.89
CA TYR A 81 -2.38 -5.50 -0.02
C TYR A 81 -2.20 -4.92 1.38
N VAL A 82 -2.48 -5.72 2.41
CA VAL A 82 -2.13 -5.40 3.80
C VAL A 82 -1.29 -6.53 4.36
N TYR A 83 -0.15 -6.17 4.94
CA TYR A 83 0.81 -7.10 5.52
C TYR A 83 1.02 -6.79 7.00
N ASP A 84 1.10 -7.86 7.78
CA ASP A 84 1.70 -7.87 9.10
C ASP A 84 3.20 -8.14 8.95
N LEU A 85 4.00 -7.19 9.43
CA LEU A 85 5.46 -7.22 9.35
C LEU A 85 6.09 -8.08 10.46
N GLU A 86 5.30 -8.62 11.40
CA GLU A 86 5.78 -9.53 12.45
C GLU A 86 6.06 -10.93 11.88
N VAL A 87 5.20 -11.35 10.95
CA VAL A 87 5.21 -12.70 10.35
C VAL A 87 5.79 -12.70 8.94
N SER A 88 5.62 -11.60 8.20
CA SER A 88 6.22 -11.40 6.88
C SER A 88 7.63 -10.83 7.08
N TYR A 89 8.64 -11.40 6.43
CA TYR A 89 10.09 -11.11 6.58
C TYR A 89 10.42 -9.88 7.43
N PRO A 90 11.26 -10.00 8.48
CA PRO A 90 11.69 -8.85 9.25
C PRO A 90 12.37 -7.85 8.30
N ILE A 91 11.66 -6.76 7.97
CA ILE A 91 12.23 -5.64 7.25
C ILE A 91 13.18 -4.98 8.25
N LYS A 92 14.40 -5.52 8.32
CA LYS A 92 15.42 -5.05 9.25
C LYS A 92 15.88 -3.68 8.79
N GLY A 93 15.25 -2.66 9.37
CA GLY A 93 15.45 -1.27 9.05
C GLY A 93 14.21 -0.73 8.32
N ASN A 94 13.55 0.22 8.99
CA ASN A 94 12.33 0.84 8.49
C ASN A 94 12.66 1.98 7.53
N THR A 95 13.69 1.84 6.70
CA THR A 95 14.06 2.91 5.77
C THR A 95 13.26 2.80 4.48
N PRO A 96 12.93 3.93 3.83
CA PRO A 96 12.25 3.94 2.54
C PRO A 96 12.92 3.05 1.48
N GLU A 97 14.25 2.99 1.46
CA GLU A 97 15.03 2.21 0.49
C GLU A 97 14.94 0.70 0.73
N GLU A 98 14.82 0.27 1.99
CA GLU A 98 14.67 -1.14 2.34
C GLU A 98 13.25 -1.63 2.04
N LEU A 99 12.25 -0.78 2.31
CA LEU A 99 10.86 -1.00 1.92
C LEU A 99 10.71 -1.09 0.39
N GLU A 100 11.35 -0.18 -0.35
CA GLU A 100 11.39 -0.21 -1.81
C GLU A 100 11.95 -1.55 -2.31
N ARG A 101 13.11 -1.98 -1.81
CA ARG A 101 13.73 -3.26 -2.20
C ARG A 101 12.84 -4.46 -1.88
N ALA A 102 12.14 -4.45 -0.73
CA ALA A 102 11.24 -5.54 -0.35
C ALA A 102 10.03 -5.64 -1.29
N ILE A 103 9.49 -4.50 -1.72
CA ILE A 103 8.37 -4.42 -2.67
C ILE A 103 8.83 -4.87 -4.08
N GLU A 104 9.99 -4.42 -4.53
CA GLU A 104 10.55 -4.76 -5.85
C GLU A 104 10.97 -6.22 -5.96
N SER A 105 11.53 -6.80 -4.89
CA SER A 105 12.04 -8.18 -4.91
C SER A 105 10.94 -9.24 -4.74
N GLU A 106 9.67 -8.84 -4.70
CA GLU A 106 8.54 -9.72 -4.37
C GLU A 106 8.72 -10.44 -3.02
N ALA A 107 9.63 -9.97 -2.15
CA ALA A 107 9.95 -10.62 -0.88
C ALA A 107 8.78 -10.58 0.11
N LEU A 108 7.78 -9.73 -0.11
CA LEU A 108 6.56 -9.66 0.71
C LEU A 108 5.59 -10.84 0.48
N ILE A 109 5.89 -11.79 -0.42
CA ILE A 109 4.90 -12.80 -0.88
C ILE A 109 4.51 -13.86 0.18
N ASP A 110 5.20 -13.99 1.31
CA ASP A 110 5.00 -15.18 2.17
C ASP A 110 3.69 -15.24 2.98
N LYS A 111 2.88 -14.16 3.01
CA LYS A 111 1.39 -14.17 3.12
C LYS A 111 0.84 -12.75 3.34
N PRO A 112 0.27 -12.07 2.33
CA PRO A 112 -0.59 -10.93 2.62
C PRO A 112 -1.78 -11.38 3.47
N ILE A 113 -2.10 -10.66 4.55
CA ILE A 113 -3.30 -10.97 5.36
C ILE A 113 -4.57 -10.62 4.57
N LEU A 114 -4.49 -9.57 3.75
CA LEU A 114 -5.54 -9.18 2.82
C LEU A 114 -4.96 -8.86 1.46
N ALA A 115 -5.31 -9.63 0.43
CA ALA A 115 -4.93 -9.37 -0.95
C ALA A 115 -6.13 -9.42 -1.89
N TYR A 116 -6.32 -8.35 -2.66
CA TYR A 116 -7.11 -8.38 -3.88
C TYR A 116 -6.20 -7.89 -5.00
N SER A 117 -5.83 -8.79 -5.92
CA SER A 117 -4.90 -8.45 -7.00
C SER A 117 -5.35 -8.99 -8.34
N LYS A 118 -5.32 -8.10 -9.35
CA LYS A 118 -5.23 -8.45 -10.77
C LYS A 118 -3.92 -7.93 -11.39
N CYS A 119 -2.95 -7.55 -10.57
CA CYS A 119 -1.77 -6.77 -10.97
C CYS A 119 -0.48 -7.35 -10.36
N PHE A 120 0.37 -7.94 -11.20
CA PHE A 120 1.71 -8.41 -10.84
C PHE A 120 2.69 -8.12 -11.98
N GLU A 121 3.20 -6.88 -12.07
CA GLU A 121 4.37 -6.49 -12.89
C GLU A 121 5.09 -5.26 -12.28
N ASP A 122 6.32 -4.98 -12.73
CA ASP A 122 7.27 -3.96 -12.24
C ASP A 122 6.64 -2.59 -11.90
N VAL A 123 6.99 -2.03 -10.74
CA VAL A 123 6.46 -0.75 -10.24
C VAL A 123 7.52 0.35 -10.40
N PRO A 124 7.42 1.24 -11.40
CA PRO A 124 8.42 2.29 -11.64
C PRO A 124 8.28 3.54 -10.74
N ILE A 125 7.14 3.72 -10.06
CA ILE A 125 6.89 4.90 -9.22
C ILE A 125 6.34 4.48 -7.87
N LEU A 126 7.01 4.91 -6.80
CA LEU A 126 6.66 4.59 -5.42
C LEU A 126 6.53 5.87 -4.60
N VAL A 127 5.40 6.04 -3.90
CA VAL A 127 5.28 7.03 -2.82
C VAL A 127 5.07 6.28 -1.52
N ILE A 128 5.99 6.47 -0.59
CA ILE A 128 5.96 5.86 0.73
C ILE A 128 5.50 6.90 1.73
N VAL A 129 4.55 6.52 2.59
CA VAL A 129 4.05 7.34 3.68
C VAL A 129 4.33 6.63 5.00
N ASP A 130 5.06 7.31 5.88
CA ASP A 130 5.21 6.94 7.29
C ASP A 130 4.01 7.52 8.05
N LEU A 131 3.12 6.67 8.55
CA LEU A 131 1.91 7.09 9.25
C LEU A 131 2.18 7.51 10.70
N ASP A 132 3.31 7.07 11.29
CA ASP A 132 3.68 7.45 12.65
C ASP A 132 4.22 8.89 12.67
N THR A 133 4.93 9.29 11.61
CA THR A 133 5.55 10.64 11.51
C THR A 133 4.91 11.56 10.46
N TYR A 134 3.96 11.07 9.67
CA TYR A 134 3.31 11.76 8.54
C TYR A 134 4.28 12.22 7.45
N ARG A 135 5.48 11.63 7.38
CA ARG A 135 6.47 11.94 6.34
C ARG A 135 6.16 11.17 5.07
N THR A 136 6.32 11.84 3.94
CA THR A 136 6.18 11.23 2.61
C THR A 136 7.52 11.21 1.89
N TYR A 137 7.85 10.06 1.31
CA TYR A 137 9.06 9.83 0.54
C TYR A 137 8.65 9.43 -0.88
N GLU A 138 9.23 10.10 -1.86
CA GLU A 138 8.99 9.78 -3.26
C GLU A 138 10.23 9.10 -3.81
N VAL A 139 10.03 7.90 -4.36
CA VAL A 139 11.09 7.14 -5.01
C VAL A 139 10.74 6.99 -6.48
N ARG A 140 11.62 7.54 -7.33
CA ARG A 140 11.52 7.46 -8.78
C ARG A 140 12.74 6.73 -9.30
N LYS A 141 12.51 5.71 -10.14
CA LYS A 141 13.58 5.16 -10.96
C LYS A 141 14.02 6.24 -11.98
N PRO A 142 15.33 6.46 -12.18
CA PRO A 142 15.85 7.34 -13.22
C PRO A 142 15.50 6.85 -14.63
#